data_AF-A0A415D9K5-F1
#
_entry.id   AF-A0A415D9K5-F1
#
_cell.length_a   1.000
_cell.length_b   1.000
_cell.length_c   1.000
_cell.angle_alpha   90.00
_cell.angle_beta   90.00
_cell.angle_gamma   90.00
#
_symmetry.space_group_name_H-M   'P 1'
#
loop_
_entity.id
_entity.type
_entity.pdbx_description
1 polymer ?
#
loop_
_entity_poly.entity_id
_entity_poly.type
_entity_poly.pdbx_seq_one_letter_code
_entity_poly.pdbx_strand_id
1 'polypeptide(L)'
;MKMKKKLLSLLLALCLVMALVPMTAFAEENEQSSKTSITTVDELLEFAKAVDNGEYDDKTDAVVSLDADLDLTGVAWTPIGSVFAADGTLLHYFSGKFYGNGHTISNLDFSENYGKTEYPSFGFFSEVYGAEISGLTIQGKLNVSNSGYVYFGTVAGVAADSKISDCASNVSFTDKDKYINGTVALCGYAINSTIEYCQNKGDFSITQDVTSFQMGGIVGLAQNSTVQYCANTGDLTSWTPCTGGIVGQLIQNSKVINCYSTGKIVPLGKGTTDFGGIAGTVGTGTEIRHCYFAGEVDLSQYTATTPYKRLGGIVGGVSSDTPVFENNYFIETENVTACSKYTEAGTAKSLEYMETEDFFNEITTAGGNYRFNSNGTPLLPAPKYAVSFVVTPAELANVVIKVNGQEVANPVDLETGTYTVEVSADNCEVFNLNITITADTATHTQTIAMTYLPADYTKVDEAIAKANALNKDNYKDFSAVEAAVKAVVRGKNIMEQSEVDKMAKAIEDAIAALEKKPASTKPGTSDKSPQTGDTSSLALWIALLFTSGGAAIATTVVSRKKKYNR
;
A
#
# COMPACT_ATOMS: atom_id res chain seq x y z
N MET A 1 -70.38 19.19 18.70
CA MET A 1 -69.09 19.90 18.84
C MET A 1 -68.48 19.63 20.22
N LYS A 2 -67.82 18.47 20.45
CA LYS A 2 -67.14 18.17 21.74
C LYS A 2 -65.91 17.24 21.65
N MET A 3 -65.46 16.84 20.45
CA MET A 3 -64.30 15.95 20.27
C MET A 3 -63.07 16.57 19.59
N LYS A 4 -63.10 17.86 19.19
CA LYS A 4 -61.93 18.48 18.52
C LYS A 4 -60.93 19.18 19.46
N LYS A 5 -61.27 19.42 20.73
CA LYS A 5 -60.36 20.10 21.69
C LYS A 5 -59.45 19.14 22.47
N LYS A 6 -59.79 17.84 22.57
CA LYS A 6 -58.98 16.85 23.30
C LYS A 6 -57.80 16.31 22.48
N LEU A 7 -57.94 16.20 21.16
CA LEU A 7 -56.85 15.73 20.29
C LEU A 7 -55.70 16.75 20.17
N LEU A 8 -56.03 18.05 20.10
CA LEU A 8 -55.02 19.10 19.95
C LEU A 8 -54.19 19.29 21.22
N SER A 9 -54.78 19.09 22.40
CA SER A 9 -54.07 19.13 23.68
C SER A 9 -53.16 17.92 23.89
N LEU A 10 -53.48 16.76 23.28
CA LEU A 10 -52.64 15.57 23.35
C LEU A 10 -51.43 15.67 22.42
N LEU A 11 -51.60 16.28 21.24
CA LEU A 11 -50.54 16.50 20.27
C LEU A 11 -49.51 17.53 20.76
N LEU A 12 -49.96 18.62 21.40
CA LEU A 12 -49.05 19.62 21.96
C LEU A 12 -48.25 19.11 23.16
N ALA A 13 -48.86 18.24 23.99
CA ALA A 13 -48.16 17.62 25.12
C ALA A 13 -47.13 16.57 24.66
N LEU A 14 -47.40 15.83 23.57
CA LEU A 14 -46.47 14.86 23.00
C LEU A 14 -45.25 15.55 22.35
N CYS A 15 -45.44 16.72 21.73
CA CYS A 15 -44.33 17.51 21.18
C CYS A 15 -43.44 18.15 22.25
N LEU A 16 -43.97 18.50 23.43
CA LEU A 16 -43.15 19.03 24.53
C LEU A 16 -42.31 17.96 25.25
N VAL A 17 -42.73 16.69 25.22
CA VAL A 17 -41.99 15.58 25.84
C VAL A 17 -40.81 15.12 24.97
N MET A 18 -40.85 15.36 23.65
CA MET A 18 -39.70 15.10 22.76
C MET A 18 -38.60 16.18 22.82
N ALA A 19 -38.87 17.34 23.44
CA ALA A 19 -37.89 18.43 23.59
C ALA A 19 -37.12 18.40 24.92
N LEU A 20 -37.38 17.42 25.80
CA LEU A 20 -36.83 17.34 27.16
C LEU A 20 -36.04 16.05 27.45
N VAL A 21 -35.72 15.27 26.41
CA VAL A 21 -34.76 14.17 26.56
C VAL A 21 -33.35 14.78 26.51
N PRO A 22 -32.48 14.54 27.49
CA PRO A 22 -31.10 15.02 27.43
C PRO A 22 -30.45 14.50 26.16
N MET A 23 -29.89 15.39 25.35
CA MET A 23 -28.89 15.04 24.36
C MET A 23 -27.70 14.45 25.11
N THR A 24 -27.75 13.16 25.41
CA THR A 24 -26.55 12.38 25.62
C THR A 24 -25.83 12.39 24.29
N ALA A 25 -24.74 13.15 24.25
CA ALA A 25 -23.74 13.14 23.22
C ALA A 25 -23.47 11.69 22.80
N PHE A 26 -24.00 11.31 21.64
CA PHE A 26 -23.24 10.42 20.78
C PHE A 26 -22.15 11.29 20.20
N ALA A 27 -20.96 11.11 20.76
CA ALA A 27 -19.72 11.55 20.14
C ALA A 27 -19.68 11.01 18.70
N GLU A 28 -19.05 11.77 17.81
CA GLU A 28 -18.59 11.32 16.50
C GLU A 28 -18.03 9.90 16.61
N GLU A 29 -18.82 8.90 16.20
CA GLU A 29 -18.24 7.71 15.62
C GLU A 29 -17.77 8.16 14.24
N ASN A 30 -16.45 8.23 14.08
CA ASN A 30 -15.79 8.34 12.79
C ASN A 30 -16.60 7.50 11.77
N GLU A 31 -17.04 8.12 10.67
CA GLU A 31 -17.47 7.40 9.47
C GLU A 31 -16.24 6.67 8.91
N GLN A 32 -15.83 5.61 9.59
CA GLN A 32 -15.03 4.55 9.02
C GLN A 32 -15.92 3.97 7.92
N SER A 33 -15.62 4.27 6.66
CA SER A 33 -16.22 3.62 5.49
C SER A 33 -16.43 2.14 5.82
N SER A 34 -17.69 1.70 5.87
CA SER A 34 -18.04 0.35 6.29
C SER A 34 -17.49 -0.62 5.25
N LYS A 35 -16.41 -1.31 5.58
CA LYS A 35 -15.83 -2.36 4.74
C LYS A 35 -16.86 -3.48 4.57
N THR A 36 -17.17 -3.80 3.31
CA THR A 36 -17.99 -4.97 2.95
C THR A 36 -17.06 -6.15 2.69
N SER A 37 -17.18 -7.23 3.46
CA SER A 37 -16.40 -8.45 3.29
C SER A 37 -17.24 -9.53 2.60
N ILE A 38 -16.72 -10.11 1.52
CA ILE A 38 -17.36 -11.17 0.73
C ILE A 38 -16.59 -12.47 0.99
N THR A 39 -17.27 -13.45 1.55
CA THR A 39 -16.73 -14.79 1.86
C THR A 39 -17.44 -15.92 1.11
N THR A 40 -18.60 -15.62 0.50
CA THR A 40 -19.44 -16.58 -0.21
C THR A 40 -19.89 -16.06 -1.57
N VAL A 41 -20.32 -16.98 -2.44
CA VAL A 41 -20.88 -16.63 -3.75
C VAL A 41 -22.19 -15.85 -3.61
N ASP A 42 -23.03 -16.17 -2.62
CA ASP A 42 -24.29 -15.44 -2.40
C ASP A 42 -24.03 -13.98 -2.03
N GLU A 43 -23.05 -13.71 -1.15
CA GLU A 43 -22.62 -12.34 -0.82
C GLU A 43 -22.06 -11.60 -2.03
N LEU A 44 -21.31 -12.28 -2.92
CA LEU A 44 -20.85 -11.69 -4.18
C LEU A 44 -22.03 -11.30 -5.08
N LEU A 45 -23.06 -12.16 -5.17
CA LEU A 45 -24.25 -11.88 -5.97
C LEU A 45 -25.14 -10.79 -5.34
N GLU A 46 -25.16 -10.65 -4.03
CA GLU A 46 -25.80 -9.54 -3.33
C GLU A 46 -25.06 -8.22 -3.59
N PHE A 47 -23.74 -8.22 -3.50
CA PHE A 47 -22.91 -7.08 -3.87
C PHE A 47 -23.15 -6.66 -5.32
N ALA A 48 -23.16 -7.60 -6.26
CA ALA A 48 -23.44 -7.33 -7.68
C ALA A 48 -24.79 -6.60 -7.85
N LYS A 49 -25.85 -7.09 -7.20
CA LYS A 49 -27.17 -6.45 -7.23
C LYS A 49 -27.18 -5.06 -6.61
N ALA A 50 -26.43 -4.85 -5.52
CA ALA A 50 -26.34 -3.53 -4.87
C ALA A 50 -25.67 -2.51 -5.81
N VAL A 51 -24.62 -2.90 -6.53
CA VAL A 51 -24.01 -2.05 -7.57
C VAL A 51 -25.03 -1.76 -8.68
N ASP A 52 -25.72 -2.78 -9.18
CA ASP A 52 -26.73 -2.61 -10.25
C ASP A 52 -27.97 -1.80 -9.79
N ASN A 53 -28.19 -1.66 -8.48
CA ASN A 53 -29.22 -0.78 -7.91
C ASN A 53 -28.71 0.67 -7.67
N GLY A 54 -27.46 0.97 -8.00
CA GLY A 54 -26.85 2.30 -7.84
C GLY A 54 -26.32 2.60 -6.44
N GLU A 55 -26.18 1.60 -5.57
CA GLU A 55 -25.71 1.83 -4.19
C GLU A 55 -24.22 2.23 -4.12
N TYR A 56 -23.47 1.95 -5.19
CA TYR A 56 -22.04 2.24 -5.33
C TYR A 56 -21.73 3.36 -6.33
N ASP A 57 -22.75 4.04 -6.87
CA ASP A 57 -22.55 5.19 -7.76
C ASP A 57 -21.83 6.31 -7.01
N ASP A 58 -20.70 6.76 -7.57
CA ASP A 58 -19.81 7.79 -7.02
C ASP A 58 -19.32 7.53 -5.57
N LYS A 59 -19.27 6.27 -5.13
CA LYS A 59 -18.83 5.87 -3.78
C LYS A 59 -17.33 5.54 -3.70
N THR A 60 -16.47 6.50 -4.02
CA THR A 60 -14.99 6.31 -4.12
C THR A 60 -14.32 5.80 -2.84
N ASP A 61 -14.93 6.04 -1.68
CA ASP A 61 -14.43 5.59 -0.39
C ASP A 61 -14.98 4.24 0.07
N ALA A 62 -16.00 3.69 -0.62
CA ALA A 62 -16.57 2.39 -0.25
C ALA A 62 -15.55 1.28 -0.48
N VAL A 63 -15.31 0.47 0.56
CA VAL A 63 -14.36 -0.64 0.49
C VAL A 63 -15.11 -1.97 0.46
N VAL A 64 -14.80 -2.78 -0.53
CA VAL A 64 -15.30 -4.15 -0.70
C VAL A 64 -14.08 -5.07 -0.78
N SER A 65 -14.05 -6.16 -0.02
CA SER A 65 -12.99 -7.16 -0.14
C SER A 65 -13.51 -8.57 -0.32
N LEU A 66 -12.74 -9.37 -1.05
CA LEU A 66 -12.84 -10.83 -0.94
C LEU A 66 -12.02 -11.26 0.28
N ASP A 67 -12.62 -12.10 1.12
CA ASP A 67 -11.96 -12.72 2.28
C ASP A 67 -11.96 -14.27 2.15
N ALA A 68 -12.32 -14.78 0.97
CA ALA A 68 -12.23 -16.18 0.58
C ALA A 68 -12.15 -16.34 -0.94
N ASP A 69 -11.60 -17.48 -1.40
CA ASP A 69 -11.72 -17.91 -2.79
C ASP A 69 -13.18 -18.32 -3.06
N LEU A 70 -13.69 -17.96 -4.24
CA LEU A 70 -15.09 -18.21 -4.64
C LEU A 70 -15.15 -19.11 -5.87
N ASP A 71 -15.97 -20.16 -5.83
CA ASP A 71 -16.21 -21.07 -6.95
C ASP A 71 -17.58 -20.80 -7.57
N LEU A 72 -17.60 -20.32 -8.83
CA LEU A 72 -18.80 -19.93 -9.55
C LEU A 72 -19.32 -21.05 -10.48
N THR A 73 -18.97 -22.31 -10.21
CA THR A 73 -19.48 -23.46 -10.96
C THR A 73 -21.02 -23.47 -11.02
N GLY A 74 -21.56 -23.42 -12.24
CA GLY A 74 -23.01 -23.46 -12.47
C GLY A 74 -23.73 -22.13 -12.25
N VAL A 75 -23.00 -21.05 -11.92
CA VAL A 75 -23.56 -19.70 -11.84
C VAL A 75 -23.59 -19.09 -13.24
N ALA A 76 -24.77 -18.68 -13.70
CA ALA A 76 -24.90 -17.87 -14.90
C ALA A 76 -24.45 -16.44 -14.58
N TRP A 77 -23.31 -16.02 -15.13
CA TRP A 77 -22.71 -14.74 -14.76
C TRP A 77 -23.39 -13.55 -15.43
N THR A 78 -23.85 -12.61 -14.61
CA THR A 78 -24.24 -11.26 -15.01
C THR A 78 -23.15 -10.30 -14.50
N PRO A 79 -22.61 -9.43 -15.37
CA PRO A 79 -21.51 -8.55 -15.03
C PRO A 79 -21.96 -7.46 -14.07
N ILE A 80 -21.08 -7.08 -13.13
CA ILE A 80 -21.37 -6.10 -12.08
C ILE A 80 -21.33 -4.68 -12.67
N GLY A 81 -22.34 -3.84 -12.41
CA GLY A 81 -22.40 -2.46 -12.90
C GLY A 81 -22.82 -2.38 -14.36
N SER A 82 -23.82 -3.16 -14.75
CA SER A 82 -24.21 -3.39 -16.16
C SER A 82 -25.56 -2.79 -16.54
N VAL A 83 -26.01 -1.76 -15.84
CA VAL A 83 -27.34 -1.19 -16.06
C VAL A 83 -27.28 -0.01 -17.02
N PHE A 84 -27.95 -0.16 -18.16
CA PHE A 84 -28.04 0.86 -19.21
C PHE A 84 -29.50 1.24 -19.48
N ALA A 85 -29.73 2.51 -19.80
CA ALA A 85 -30.99 2.98 -20.35
C ALA A 85 -31.18 2.50 -21.79
N ALA A 86 -32.41 2.57 -22.30
CA ALA A 86 -32.75 2.12 -23.66
C ALA A 86 -32.02 2.89 -24.77
N ASP A 87 -31.50 4.09 -24.48
CA ASP A 87 -30.69 4.89 -25.40
C ASP A 87 -29.18 4.60 -25.32
N GLY A 88 -28.77 3.66 -24.46
CA GLY A 88 -27.37 3.29 -24.23
C GLY A 88 -26.68 4.13 -23.15
N THR A 89 -27.39 5.01 -22.45
CA THR A 89 -26.82 5.76 -21.32
C THR A 89 -26.53 4.81 -20.15
N LEU A 90 -25.31 4.81 -19.63
CA LEU A 90 -24.94 4.09 -18.41
C LEU A 90 -25.70 4.68 -17.22
N LEU A 91 -26.39 3.83 -16.46
CA LEU A 91 -27.19 4.24 -15.29
C LEU A 91 -26.46 3.97 -13.98
N HIS A 92 -25.86 2.78 -13.83
CA HIS A 92 -25.22 2.36 -12.58
C HIS A 92 -23.89 1.66 -12.85
N TYR A 93 -22.90 1.92 -12.00
CA TYR A 93 -21.53 1.44 -12.14
C TYR A 93 -20.87 1.24 -10.78
N PHE A 94 -19.76 0.52 -10.76
CA PHE A 94 -18.96 0.44 -9.54
C PHE A 94 -17.98 1.62 -9.46
N SER A 95 -18.05 2.39 -8.37
CA SER A 95 -17.15 3.52 -8.10
C SER A 95 -16.43 3.41 -6.75
N GLY A 96 -16.08 2.20 -6.31
CA GLY A 96 -15.43 1.99 -5.01
C GLY A 96 -14.03 1.38 -5.10
N LYS A 97 -13.58 0.83 -3.97
CA LYS A 97 -12.36 0.07 -3.82
C LYS A 97 -12.72 -1.41 -3.69
N PHE A 98 -12.38 -2.22 -4.68
CA PHE A 98 -12.57 -3.66 -4.67
C PHE A 98 -11.22 -4.37 -4.49
N TYR A 99 -11.03 -4.98 -3.33
CA TYR A 99 -9.80 -5.65 -2.96
C TYR A 99 -10.00 -7.16 -2.99
N GLY A 100 -9.45 -7.81 -4.01
CA GLY A 100 -9.43 -9.26 -4.11
C GLY A 100 -8.55 -9.92 -3.05
N ASN A 101 -7.65 -9.19 -2.39
CA ASN A 101 -6.80 -9.68 -1.29
C ASN A 101 -5.96 -10.92 -1.63
N GLY A 102 -5.66 -11.13 -2.91
CA GLY A 102 -4.99 -12.32 -3.43
C GLY A 102 -5.92 -13.51 -3.67
N HIS A 103 -7.22 -13.38 -3.43
CA HIS A 103 -8.20 -14.43 -3.64
C HIS A 103 -8.55 -14.65 -5.11
N THR A 104 -9.06 -15.86 -5.35
CA THR A 104 -9.42 -16.33 -6.67
C THR A 104 -10.94 -16.49 -6.82
N ILE A 105 -11.47 -15.97 -7.92
CA ILE A 105 -12.79 -16.30 -8.45
C ILE A 105 -12.61 -17.38 -9.52
N SER A 106 -13.10 -18.59 -9.27
CA SER A 106 -12.89 -19.77 -10.10
C SER A 106 -14.13 -20.18 -10.88
N ASN A 107 -13.93 -20.90 -11.98
CA ASN A 107 -14.98 -21.51 -12.81
C ASN A 107 -15.99 -20.51 -13.39
N LEU A 108 -15.56 -19.27 -13.63
CA LEU A 108 -16.40 -18.24 -14.21
C LEU A 108 -16.63 -18.52 -15.70
N ASP A 109 -17.90 -18.63 -16.13
CA ASP A 109 -18.26 -18.83 -17.53
C ASP A 109 -18.94 -17.58 -18.11
N PHE A 110 -18.19 -16.86 -18.94
CA PHE A 110 -18.65 -15.65 -19.61
C PHE A 110 -19.47 -15.95 -20.88
N SER A 111 -19.55 -17.21 -21.29
CA SER A 111 -20.04 -17.58 -22.63
C SER A 111 -21.51 -17.23 -22.84
N GLU A 112 -22.37 -17.39 -21.84
CA GLU A 112 -23.84 -17.26 -22.03
C GLU A 112 -24.27 -15.84 -22.44
N ASN A 113 -23.67 -14.83 -21.82
CA ASN A 113 -24.10 -13.43 -21.97
C ASN A 113 -23.21 -12.59 -22.88
N TYR A 114 -22.04 -13.10 -23.28
CA TYR A 114 -21.18 -12.42 -24.25
C TYR A 114 -21.94 -12.10 -25.54
N GLY A 115 -21.77 -10.87 -26.04
CA GLY A 115 -22.32 -10.43 -27.33
C GLY A 115 -23.82 -10.15 -27.35
N LYS A 116 -24.50 -10.14 -26.20
CA LYS A 116 -25.90 -9.70 -26.09
C LYS A 116 -25.96 -8.18 -26.04
N THR A 117 -26.96 -7.58 -26.69
CA THR A 117 -27.13 -6.12 -26.76
C THR A 117 -27.40 -5.46 -25.40
N GLU A 118 -27.83 -6.25 -24.41
CA GLU A 118 -28.02 -5.80 -23.03
C GLU A 118 -26.69 -5.48 -22.34
N TYR A 119 -25.58 -6.05 -22.80
CA TYR A 119 -24.25 -5.90 -22.18
C TYR A 119 -23.23 -5.35 -23.19
N PRO A 120 -23.24 -4.03 -23.47
CA PRO A 120 -22.29 -3.39 -24.40
C PRO A 120 -20.84 -3.38 -23.87
N SER A 121 -20.66 -3.50 -22.56
CA SER A 121 -19.41 -3.85 -21.88
C SER A 121 -19.63 -5.12 -21.08
N PHE A 122 -18.59 -5.95 -20.94
CA PHE A 122 -18.74 -7.26 -20.33
C PHE A 122 -17.45 -7.74 -19.66
N GLY A 123 -17.57 -8.34 -18.48
CA GLY A 123 -16.46 -8.78 -17.67
C GLY A 123 -16.91 -9.28 -16.32
N PHE A 124 -16.00 -9.43 -15.35
CA PHE A 124 -16.41 -9.53 -13.95
C PHE A 124 -17.14 -8.25 -13.53
N PHE A 125 -16.52 -7.09 -13.77
CA PHE A 125 -17.23 -5.82 -13.86
C PHE A 125 -17.56 -5.48 -15.32
N SER A 126 -18.71 -4.87 -15.54
CA SER A 126 -19.09 -4.26 -16.82
C SER A 126 -18.40 -2.90 -16.95
N GLU A 127 -18.76 -1.94 -16.09
CA GLU A 127 -18.28 -0.57 -16.07
C GLU A 127 -17.76 -0.23 -14.67
N VAL A 128 -16.53 0.30 -14.61
CA VAL A 128 -15.97 0.86 -13.38
C VAL A 128 -15.49 2.28 -13.61
N TYR A 129 -15.82 3.19 -12.68
CA TYR A 129 -15.58 4.62 -12.81
C TYR A 129 -14.99 5.19 -11.53
N GLY A 130 -13.80 5.81 -11.59
CA GLY A 130 -13.14 6.30 -10.38
C GLY A 130 -12.76 5.19 -9.38
N ALA A 131 -12.73 3.93 -9.83
CA ALA A 131 -12.62 2.77 -8.98
C ALA A 131 -11.16 2.32 -8.80
N GLU A 132 -10.89 1.63 -7.69
CA GLU A 132 -9.64 0.92 -7.46
C GLU A 132 -9.93 -0.58 -7.35
N ILE A 133 -9.39 -1.38 -8.25
CA ILE A 133 -9.53 -2.84 -8.22
C ILE A 133 -8.15 -3.43 -8.05
N SER A 134 -7.95 -4.27 -7.05
CA SER A 134 -6.65 -4.91 -6.87
C SER A 134 -6.65 -6.33 -6.35
N GLY A 135 -5.53 -7.04 -6.54
CA GLY A 135 -5.27 -8.33 -5.88
C GLY A 135 -6.26 -9.44 -6.24
N LEU A 136 -6.84 -9.41 -7.45
CA LEU A 136 -7.90 -10.32 -7.87
C LEU A 136 -7.42 -11.29 -8.94
N THR A 137 -7.58 -12.59 -8.73
CA THR A 137 -7.41 -13.60 -9.78
C THR A 137 -8.75 -14.11 -10.28
N ILE A 138 -8.97 -14.10 -11.59
CA ILE A 138 -10.17 -14.67 -12.21
C ILE A 138 -9.76 -15.84 -13.09
N GLN A 139 -10.37 -17.00 -12.86
CA GLN A 139 -10.17 -18.22 -13.64
C GLN A 139 -11.48 -18.66 -14.27
N GLY A 140 -11.44 -19.01 -15.55
CA GLY A 140 -12.67 -19.29 -16.27
C GLY A 140 -12.48 -19.47 -17.76
N LYS A 141 -13.56 -19.25 -18.51
CA LYS A 141 -13.55 -19.35 -19.96
C LYS A 141 -14.59 -18.43 -20.60
N LEU A 142 -14.38 -18.18 -21.88
CA LEU A 142 -15.35 -17.55 -22.76
C LEU A 142 -15.30 -18.24 -24.11
N ASN A 143 -16.38 -18.95 -24.46
CA ASN A 143 -16.63 -19.41 -25.82
C ASN A 143 -17.67 -18.48 -26.44
N VAL A 144 -17.31 -17.81 -27.53
CA VAL A 144 -18.16 -16.79 -28.16
C VAL A 144 -19.49 -17.40 -28.60
N SER A 145 -20.58 -16.88 -28.03
CA SER A 145 -21.94 -17.41 -28.25
C SER A 145 -22.86 -16.43 -28.99
N ASN A 146 -22.52 -15.14 -29.06
CA ASN A 146 -23.23 -14.12 -29.83
C ASN A 146 -22.23 -13.14 -30.47
N SER A 147 -22.72 -12.18 -31.26
CA SER A 147 -21.90 -11.32 -32.12
C SER A 147 -22.19 -9.82 -31.99
N GLY A 148 -22.89 -9.41 -30.93
CA GLY A 148 -23.04 -7.99 -30.59
C GLY A 148 -21.68 -7.34 -30.33
N TYR A 149 -21.61 -6.03 -30.52
CA TYR A 149 -20.42 -5.25 -30.20
C TYR A 149 -20.23 -5.24 -28.67
N VAL A 150 -19.07 -5.66 -28.19
CA VAL A 150 -18.79 -5.74 -26.74
C VAL A 150 -17.38 -5.31 -26.41
N TYR A 151 -17.23 -4.41 -25.44
CA TYR A 151 -15.96 -4.21 -24.75
C TYR A 151 -15.78 -5.31 -23.70
N PHE A 152 -15.06 -6.38 -24.04
CA PHE A 152 -14.82 -7.46 -23.10
C PHE A 152 -13.46 -7.31 -22.41
N GLY A 153 -13.49 -7.36 -21.09
CA GLY A 153 -12.29 -7.59 -20.30
C GLY A 153 -12.57 -8.52 -19.13
N THR A 154 -11.66 -9.44 -18.84
CA THR A 154 -11.83 -10.41 -17.75
C THR A 154 -12.16 -9.73 -16.40
N VAL A 155 -11.42 -8.69 -16.03
CA VAL A 155 -11.64 -7.92 -14.79
C VAL A 155 -12.71 -6.85 -14.99
N ALA A 156 -12.58 -6.06 -16.05
CA ALA A 156 -13.53 -5.01 -16.38
C ALA A 156 -13.71 -4.88 -17.90
N GLY A 157 -14.95 -4.76 -18.35
CA GLY A 157 -15.25 -4.39 -19.74
C GLY A 157 -14.71 -3.00 -20.07
N VAL A 158 -15.05 -2.02 -19.25
CA VAL A 158 -14.57 -0.64 -19.33
C VAL A 158 -14.08 -0.17 -17.96
N ALA A 159 -12.93 0.49 -17.94
CA ALA A 159 -12.38 1.18 -16.79
C ALA A 159 -12.12 2.65 -17.15
N ALA A 160 -12.84 3.56 -16.49
CA ALA A 160 -12.75 5.00 -16.71
C ALA A 160 -12.27 5.70 -15.43
N ASP A 161 -11.27 6.57 -15.56
CA ASP A 161 -10.65 7.30 -14.44
C ASP A 161 -10.29 6.37 -13.25
N SER A 162 -9.90 5.13 -13.55
CA SER A 162 -9.79 4.03 -12.58
C SER A 162 -8.37 3.47 -12.49
N LYS A 163 -8.13 2.68 -11.44
CA LYS A 163 -6.90 1.91 -11.24
C LYS A 163 -7.21 0.43 -11.13
N ILE A 164 -6.58 -0.39 -11.97
CA ILE A 164 -6.60 -1.86 -11.86
C ILE A 164 -5.18 -2.31 -11.60
N SER A 165 -4.92 -2.95 -10.46
CA SER A 165 -3.56 -3.33 -10.07
C SER A 165 -3.43 -4.71 -9.47
N ASP A 166 -2.36 -5.44 -9.79
CA ASP A 166 -2.12 -6.79 -9.24
C ASP A 166 -3.29 -7.77 -9.48
N CYS A 167 -3.91 -7.67 -10.66
CA CYS A 167 -4.96 -8.60 -11.08
C CYS A 167 -4.43 -9.63 -12.07
N ALA A 168 -4.93 -10.87 -12.00
CA ALA A 168 -4.57 -11.94 -12.91
C ALA A 168 -5.80 -12.53 -13.62
N SER A 169 -5.70 -12.68 -14.93
CA SER A 169 -6.67 -13.39 -15.77
C SER A 169 -6.11 -14.75 -16.16
N ASN A 170 -6.82 -15.82 -15.82
CA ASN A 170 -6.66 -17.16 -16.39
C ASN A 170 -7.96 -17.58 -17.08
N VAL A 171 -8.44 -16.70 -17.96
CA VAL A 171 -9.68 -16.90 -18.73
C VAL A 171 -9.30 -17.07 -20.19
N SER A 172 -9.58 -18.24 -20.75
CA SER A 172 -9.36 -18.45 -22.19
C SER A 172 -10.54 -17.90 -23.00
N PHE A 173 -10.26 -17.17 -24.07
CA PHE A 173 -11.24 -16.63 -25.01
C PHE A 173 -11.16 -17.40 -26.33
N THR A 174 -12.29 -17.90 -26.81
CA THR A 174 -12.32 -18.68 -28.06
C THR A 174 -13.51 -18.25 -28.93
N ASP A 175 -13.19 -17.80 -30.14
CA ASP A 175 -14.10 -17.63 -31.26
C ASP A 175 -13.68 -18.50 -32.44
N LYS A 176 -14.62 -19.27 -32.98
CA LYS A 176 -14.37 -20.22 -34.07
C LYS A 176 -15.03 -19.84 -35.39
N ASP A 177 -16.12 -19.08 -35.35
CA ASP A 177 -16.99 -18.91 -36.51
C ASP A 177 -17.86 -17.63 -36.49
N LYS A 178 -17.71 -16.73 -35.52
CA LYS A 178 -18.56 -15.54 -35.43
C LYS A 178 -17.86 -14.28 -35.91
N TYR A 179 -18.63 -13.40 -36.52
CA TYR A 179 -18.16 -12.06 -36.86
C TYR A 179 -18.39 -11.13 -35.66
N ILE A 180 -17.38 -10.99 -34.81
CA ILE A 180 -17.43 -10.19 -33.57
C ILE A 180 -16.80 -8.80 -33.75
N ASN A 181 -17.21 -7.86 -32.90
CA ASN A 181 -16.66 -6.51 -32.83
C ASN A 181 -16.48 -6.07 -31.37
N GLY A 182 -15.55 -5.15 -31.14
CA GLY A 182 -15.22 -4.66 -29.80
C GLY A 182 -13.83 -5.13 -29.34
N THR A 183 -13.70 -5.58 -28.10
CA THR A 183 -12.38 -5.88 -27.52
C THR A 183 -12.35 -7.20 -26.75
N VAL A 184 -11.14 -7.76 -26.58
CA VAL A 184 -10.85 -8.84 -25.62
C VAL A 184 -9.52 -8.55 -24.93
N ALA A 185 -9.51 -8.60 -23.60
CA ALA A 185 -8.33 -8.43 -22.76
C ALA A 185 -8.59 -8.79 -21.29
N LEU A 186 -7.63 -8.50 -20.40
CA LEU A 186 -7.90 -8.39 -18.97
C LEU A 186 -8.78 -7.15 -18.66
N CYS A 187 -8.52 -6.01 -19.30
CA CYS A 187 -9.34 -4.80 -19.28
C CYS A 187 -9.73 -4.42 -20.71
N GLY A 188 -11.03 -4.44 -21.03
CA GLY A 188 -11.50 -4.29 -22.41
C GLY A 188 -11.19 -2.91 -22.99
N TYR A 189 -11.51 -1.84 -22.26
CA TYR A 189 -11.25 -0.46 -22.63
C TYR A 189 -10.82 0.36 -21.40
N ALA A 190 -9.58 0.84 -21.41
CA ALA A 190 -9.05 1.75 -20.40
C ALA A 190 -9.12 3.22 -20.88
N ILE A 191 -9.74 4.08 -20.10
CA ILE A 191 -9.89 5.52 -20.35
C ILE A 191 -9.36 6.28 -19.14
N ASN A 192 -8.36 7.15 -19.32
CA ASN A 192 -7.73 7.91 -18.24
C ASN A 192 -7.32 7.05 -17.03
N SER A 193 -6.96 5.79 -17.27
CA SER A 193 -6.82 4.79 -16.23
C SER A 193 -5.38 4.28 -16.11
N THR A 194 -5.06 3.69 -14.96
CA THR A 194 -3.77 3.03 -14.72
C THR A 194 -3.99 1.54 -14.52
N ILE A 195 -3.35 0.73 -15.36
CA ILE A 195 -3.39 -0.73 -15.28
C ILE A 195 -1.97 -1.17 -14.97
N GLU A 196 -1.74 -1.72 -13.78
CA GLU A 196 -0.38 -2.04 -13.33
C GLU A 196 -0.23 -3.38 -12.61
N TYR A 197 0.93 -4.03 -12.74
CA TYR A 197 1.18 -5.33 -12.09
C TYR A 197 0.19 -6.44 -12.51
N CYS A 198 -0.52 -6.25 -13.63
CA CYS A 198 -1.55 -7.18 -14.08
C CYS A 198 -0.99 -8.26 -15.01
N GLN A 199 -1.59 -9.45 -14.98
CA GLN A 199 -1.12 -10.59 -15.76
C GLN A 199 -2.27 -11.28 -16.51
N ASN A 200 -2.04 -11.61 -17.78
CA ASN A 200 -2.90 -12.53 -18.51
C ASN A 200 -2.18 -13.84 -18.80
N LYS A 201 -2.81 -14.95 -18.42
CA LYS A 201 -2.34 -16.32 -18.62
C LYS A 201 -3.28 -17.13 -19.51
N GLY A 202 -4.49 -16.64 -19.75
CA GLY A 202 -5.47 -17.31 -20.59
C GLY A 202 -5.19 -17.10 -22.07
N ASP A 203 -5.41 -18.14 -22.87
CA ASP A 203 -5.20 -18.10 -24.31
C ASP A 203 -6.36 -17.42 -25.03
N PHE A 204 -6.05 -16.55 -25.99
CA PHE A 204 -7.04 -15.90 -26.83
C PHE A 204 -6.92 -16.39 -28.28
N SER A 205 -8.01 -16.97 -28.78
CA SER A 205 -8.07 -17.57 -30.12
C SER A 205 -9.28 -17.07 -30.89
N ILE A 206 -9.04 -16.35 -31.99
CA ILE A 206 -10.07 -15.82 -32.90
C ILE A 206 -9.71 -16.27 -34.32
N THR A 207 -10.35 -17.33 -34.79
CA THR A 207 -10.03 -17.93 -36.10
C THR A 207 -10.86 -17.39 -37.26
N GLN A 208 -11.86 -16.56 -36.97
CA GLN A 208 -12.69 -15.89 -37.97
C GLN A 208 -12.13 -14.52 -38.34
N ASP A 209 -12.16 -14.17 -39.62
CA ASP A 209 -11.76 -12.84 -40.12
C ASP A 209 -12.77 -11.78 -39.66
N VAL A 210 -12.31 -10.81 -38.87
CA VAL A 210 -13.10 -9.73 -38.28
C VAL A 210 -12.46 -8.38 -38.61
N THR A 211 -13.26 -7.30 -38.63
CA THR A 211 -12.78 -6.02 -39.17
C THR A 211 -12.80 -4.84 -38.19
N SER A 212 -13.36 -4.99 -36.99
CA SER A 212 -13.32 -3.96 -35.93
C SER A 212 -13.19 -4.59 -34.55
N PHE A 213 -12.04 -5.21 -34.30
CA PHE A 213 -11.75 -5.89 -33.05
C PHE A 213 -10.33 -5.61 -32.55
N GLN A 214 -10.19 -5.25 -31.28
CA GLN A 214 -8.90 -5.03 -30.63
C GLN A 214 -8.64 -6.12 -29.58
N MET A 215 -7.57 -6.89 -29.79
CA MET A 215 -7.15 -7.95 -28.88
C MET A 215 -5.84 -7.57 -28.21
N GLY A 216 -5.85 -7.47 -26.88
CA GLY A 216 -4.64 -7.28 -26.09
C GLY A 216 -4.61 -8.26 -24.94
N GLY A 217 -3.45 -8.80 -24.56
CA GLY A 217 -3.38 -9.65 -23.37
C GLY A 217 -3.86 -8.92 -22.11
N ILE A 218 -3.49 -7.64 -21.96
CA ILE A 218 -3.79 -6.82 -20.77
C ILE A 218 -4.87 -5.78 -21.03
N VAL A 219 -4.75 -5.00 -22.11
CA VAL A 219 -5.75 -3.98 -22.47
C VAL A 219 -6.17 -4.12 -23.92
N GLY A 220 -7.47 -4.13 -24.20
CA GLY A 220 -7.97 -4.16 -25.58
C GLY A 220 -7.71 -2.82 -26.28
N LEU A 221 -8.30 -1.76 -25.75
CA LEU A 221 -8.10 -0.38 -26.18
C LEU A 221 -7.65 0.50 -25.00
N ALA A 222 -6.54 1.22 -25.16
CA ALA A 222 -6.04 2.16 -24.16
C ALA A 222 -6.10 3.60 -24.69
N GLN A 223 -6.81 4.46 -23.96
CA GLN A 223 -6.99 5.87 -24.26
C GLN A 223 -6.56 6.74 -23.07
N ASN A 224 -5.60 7.64 -23.30
CA ASN A 224 -4.99 8.48 -22.28
C ASN A 224 -4.64 7.71 -20.98
N SER A 225 -4.21 6.46 -21.13
CA SER A 225 -4.06 5.50 -20.03
C SER A 225 -2.63 4.98 -19.94
N THR A 226 -2.21 4.56 -18.75
CA THR A 226 -0.88 3.97 -18.51
C THR A 226 -1.03 2.47 -18.22
N VAL A 227 -0.35 1.64 -19.01
CA VAL A 227 -0.22 0.20 -18.79
C VAL A 227 1.22 -0.07 -18.42
N GLN A 228 1.48 -0.49 -17.17
CA GLN A 228 2.85 -0.63 -16.69
C GLN A 228 3.06 -1.84 -15.81
N TYR A 229 4.25 -2.44 -15.86
CA TYR A 229 4.52 -3.65 -15.07
C TYR A 229 3.51 -4.76 -15.33
N CYS A 230 3.08 -4.94 -16.58
CA CYS A 230 2.09 -5.96 -16.93
C CYS A 230 2.70 -7.05 -17.81
N ALA A 231 2.19 -8.28 -17.70
CA ALA A 231 2.71 -9.42 -18.42
C ALA A 231 1.63 -10.28 -19.09
N ASN A 232 1.86 -10.66 -20.34
CA ASN A 232 1.04 -11.65 -21.03
C ASN A 232 1.85 -12.94 -21.26
N THR A 233 1.36 -14.05 -20.72
CA THR A 233 1.91 -15.39 -20.98
C THR A 233 0.94 -16.30 -21.73
N GLY A 234 -0.31 -15.86 -21.92
CA GLY A 234 -1.29 -16.58 -22.72
C GLY A 234 -1.03 -16.46 -24.22
N ASP A 235 -1.32 -17.51 -24.96
CA ASP A 235 -1.09 -17.56 -26.40
C ASP A 235 -2.14 -16.73 -27.14
N LEU A 236 -1.71 -16.08 -28.22
CA LEU A 236 -2.54 -15.18 -29.03
C LEU A 236 -2.61 -15.68 -30.47
N THR A 237 -3.76 -16.23 -30.86
CA THR A 237 -4.05 -16.65 -32.24
C THR A 237 -5.15 -15.77 -32.82
N SER A 238 -4.90 -15.01 -33.89
CA SER A 238 -5.97 -14.12 -34.39
C SER A 238 -5.90 -13.68 -35.85
N TRP A 239 -7.08 -13.41 -36.39
CA TRP A 239 -7.36 -12.58 -37.58
C TRP A 239 -7.81 -11.14 -37.23
N THR A 240 -7.63 -10.70 -35.98
CA THR A 240 -8.19 -9.42 -35.54
C THR A 240 -7.43 -8.22 -36.12
N PRO A 241 -8.08 -7.08 -36.39
CA PRO A 241 -7.47 -5.88 -36.95
C PRO A 241 -6.27 -5.35 -36.16
N CYS A 242 -6.34 -5.43 -34.83
CA CYS A 242 -5.30 -4.94 -33.94
C CYS A 242 -5.06 -5.98 -32.84
N THR A 243 -3.89 -6.63 -32.87
CA THR A 243 -3.48 -7.61 -31.87
C THR A 243 -2.16 -7.21 -31.23
N GLY A 244 -2.12 -7.08 -29.90
CA GLY A 244 -0.89 -6.87 -29.15
C GLY A 244 -0.73 -7.87 -28.02
N GLY A 245 0.51 -8.29 -27.74
CA GLY A 245 0.80 -9.07 -26.54
C GLY A 245 0.30 -8.40 -25.26
N ILE A 246 0.40 -7.07 -25.17
CA ILE A 246 -0.05 -6.28 -24.01
C ILE A 246 -1.28 -5.47 -24.36
N VAL A 247 -1.22 -4.66 -25.42
CA VAL A 247 -2.30 -3.73 -25.78
C VAL A 247 -2.76 -3.94 -27.22
N GLY A 248 -4.05 -4.16 -27.46
CA GLY A 248 -4.57 -4.26 -28.83
C GLY A 248 -4.37 -2.96 -29.61
N GLN A 249 -4.88 -1.86 -29.07
CA GLN A 249 -4.72 -0.53 -29.65
C GLN A 249 -4.40 0.53 -28.59
N LEU A 250 -3.37 1.32 -28.86
CA LEU A 250 -2.85 2.38 -27.99
C LEU A 250 -3.08 3.74 -28.67
N ILE A 251 -3.85 4.64 -28.06
CA ILE A 251 -4.16 5.96 -28.65
C ILE A 251 -4.02 7.10 -27.66
N GLN A 252 -3.94 8.32 -28.19
CA GLN A 252 -3.73 9.56 -27.42
C GLN A 252 -2.43 9.46 -26.59
N ASN A 253 -2.36 10.10 -25.42
CA ASN A 253 -1.15 10.12 -24.60
C ASN A 253 -0.94 8.82 -23.79
N SER A 254 -1.42 7.67 -24.30
CA SER A 254 -1.32 6.39 -23.60
C SER A 254 0.08 5.81 -23.63
N LYS A 255 0.43 5.05 -22.60
CA LYS A 255 1.79 4.55 -22.37
C LYS A 255 1.81 3.06 -22.06
N VAL A 256 2.81 2.35 -22.58
CA VAL A 256 3.15 0.97 -22.20
C VAL A 256 4.58 0.95 -21.71
N ILE A 257 4.79 0.66 -20.42
CA ILE A 257 6.09 0.84 -19.76
C ILE A 257 6.43 -0.39 -18.91
N ASN A 258 7.64 -0.94 -19.05
CA ASN A 258 8.07 -2.11 -18.27
C ASN A 258 7.07 -3.28 -18.39
N CYS A 259 6.64 -3.61 -19.60
CA CYS A 259 5.72 -4.72 -19.84
C CYS A 259 6.39 -5.79 -20.69
N TYR A 260 5.95 -7.05 -20.54
CA TYR A 260 6.48 -8.12 -21.37
C TYR A 260 5.42 -9.12 -21.83
N SER A 261 5.61 -9.69 -23.02
CA SER A 261 4.80 -10.81 -23.49
C SER A 261 5.69 -12.00 -23.83
N THR A 262 5.39 -13.16 -23.27
CA THR A 262 6.04 -14.45 -23.56
C THR A 262 5.09 -15.48 -24.18
N GLY A 263 3.79 -15.18 -24.24
CA GLY A 263 2.83 -16.04 -24.94
C GLY A 263 3.14 -16.16 -26.43
N LYS A 264 2.92 -17.34 -27.00
CA LYS A 264 3.11 -17.59 -28.43
C LYS A 264 2.14 -16.73 -29.24
N ILE A 265 2.61 -16.16 -30.34
CA ILE A 265 1.78 -15.41 -31.29
C ILE A 265 1.60 -16.21 -32.59
N VAL A 266 0.36 -16.31 -33.03
CA VAL A 266 -0.05 -17.00 -34.27
C VAL A 266 -0.89 -16.02 -35.10
N PRO A 267 -0.24 -15.10 -35.85
CA PRO A 267 -0.95 -14.23 -36.76
C PRO A 267 -1.56 -15.06 -37.91
N LEU A 268 -2.82 -14.79 -38.22
CA LEU A 268 -3.51 -15.46 -39.31
C LEU A 268 -3.73 -14.52 -40.50
N GLY A 269 -3.75 -15.10 -41.69
CA GLY A 269 -4.22 -14.42 -42.89
C GLY A 269 -3.16 -13.71 -43.72
N LYS A 270 -3.59 -12.70 -44.47
CA LYS A 270 -2.84 -12.15 -45.62
C LYS A 270 -1.98 -10.91 -45.27
N GLY A 271 -1.80 -10.62 -43.98
CA GLY A 271 -1.06 -9.43 -43.51
C GLY A 271 -1.80 -8.12 -43.70
N THR A 272 -3.12 -8.16 -43.59
CA THR A 272 -4.01 -7.00 -43.60
C THR A 272 -4.45 -6.58 -42.21
N THR A 273 -3.84 -7.10 -41.15
CA THR A 273 -4.13 -6.84 -39.73
C THR A 273 -2.84 -6.43 -39.02
N ASP A 274 -2.93 -5.49 -38.08
CA ASP A 274 -1.78 -5.08 -37.25
C ASP A 274 -1.61 -6.06 -36.10
N PHE A 275 -0.48 -6.76 -36.08
CA PHE A 275 -0.12 -7.70 -35.03
C PHE A 275 1.27 -7.36 -34.48
N GLY A 276 1.36 -7.04 -33.19
CA GLY A 276 2.63 -6.76 -32.52
C GLY A 276 2.87 -7.60 -31.29
N GLY A 277 4.14 -7.87 -30.99
CA GLY A 277 4.53 -8.57 -29.76
C GLY A 277 4.19 -7.80 -28.48
N ILE A 278 4.09 -6.46 -28.54
CA ILE A 278 3.65 -5.61 -27.42
C ILE A 278 2.31 -4.93 -27.72
N ALA A 279 2.21 -4.25 -28.86
CA ALA A 279 1.01 -3.53 -29.25
C ALA A 279 0.57 -3.82 -30.69
N GLY A 280 -0.73 -3.93 -30.94
CA GLY A 280 -1.24 -4.06 -32.31
C GLY A 280 -1.03 -2.76 -33.09
N THR A 281 -1.83 -1.75 -32.77
CA THR A 281 -1.75 -0.43 -33.40
C THR A 281 -1.43 0.65 -32.36
N VAL A 282 -0.55 1.60 -32.73
CA VAL A 282 -0.26 2.78 -31.90
C VAL A 282 -0.55 4.10 -32.64
N GLY A 283 -0.96 5.12 -31.91
CA GLY A 283 -1.32 6.45 -32.44
C GLY A 283 -0.35 7.57 -32.06
N THR A 284 -0.73 8.80 -32.39
CA THR A 284 0.00 10.04 -32.04
C THR A 284 0.04 10.24 -30.53
N GLY A 285 1.22 10.60 -30.01
CA GLY A 285 1.41 10.93 -28.59
C GLY A 285 1.60 9.73 -27.66
N THR A 286 1.55 8.50 -28.20
CA THR A 286 1.72 7.29 -27.38
C THR A 286 3.18 6.97 -27.10
N GLU A 287 3.44 6.25 -26.02
CA GLU A 287 4.79 5.82 -25.64
C GLU A 287 4.85 4.31 -25.40
N ILE A 288 5.89 3.63 -25.91
CA ILE A 288 6.23 2.25 -25.54
C ILE A 288 7.70 2.23 -25.13
N ARG A 289 7.96 1.93 -23.85
CA ARG A 289 9.30 1.99 -23.26
C ARG A 289 9.64 0.77 -22.43
N HIS A 290 10.89 0.33 -22.51
CA HIS A 290 11.46 -0.70 -21.65
C HIS A 290 10.65 -2.01 -21.67
N CYS A 291 10.02 -2.34 -22.80
CA CYS A 291 9.19 -3.53 -22.96
C CYS A 291 9.94 -4.63 -23.70
N TYR A 292 9.55 -5.88 -23.50
CA TYR A 292 10.09 -6.97 -24.31
C TYR A 292 9.06 -8.03 -24.75
N PHE A 293 9.23 -8.55 -25.96
CA PHE A 293 8.48 -9.71 -26.46
C PHE A 293 9.42 -10.90 -26.66
N ALA A 294 9.13 -12.02 -26.00
CA ALA A 294 9.96 -13.23 -26.03
C ALA A 294 9.17 -14.52 -26.28
N GLY A 295 7.97 -14.42 -26.87
CA GLY A 295 7.15 -15.59 -27.23
C GLY A 295 7.48 -16.16 -28.60
N GLU A 296 7.16 -17.43 -28.83
CA GLU A 296 7.27 -18.05 -30.15
C GLU A 296 6.42 -17.29 -31.19
N VAL A 297 6.92 -17.15 -32.42
CA VAL A 297 6.19 -16.57 -33.56
C VAL A 297 5.90 -17.66 -34.59
N ASP A 298 4.65 -18.10 -34.67
CA ASP A 298 4.22 -19.13 -35.62
C ASP A 298 3.55 -18.51 -36.85
N LEU A 299 4.27 -18.53 -37.96
CA LEU A 299 3.84 -17.96 -39.24
C LEU A 299 3.26 -18.99 -40.21
N SER A 300 2.99 -20.23 -39.76
CA SER A 300 2.53 -21.32 -40.62
C SER A 300 1.23 -21.01 -41.39
N GLN A 301 0.39 -20.14 -40.83
CA GLN A 301 -0.89 -19.70 -41.41
C GLN A 301 -0.89 -18.21 -41.83
N TYR A 302 0.28 -17.57 -41.79
CA TYR A 302 0.45 -16.18 -42.19
C TYR A 302 0.95 -16.10 -43.63
N THR A 303 0.07 -15.79 -44.56
CA THR A 303 0.33 -15.81 -46.01
C THR A 303 0.65 -14.42 -46.58
N ALA A 304 1.12 -13.49 -45.75
CA ALA A 304 1.50 -12.15 -46.17
C ALA A 304 2.76 -12.17 -47.04
N THR A 305 2.93 -11.17 -47.91
CA THR A 305 4.18 -11.01 -48.67
C THR A 305 5.25 -10.37 -47.79
N THR A 306 6.48 -10.87 -47.86
CA THR A 306 7.63 -10.29 -47.17
C THR A 306 8.20 -9.06 -47.92
N PRO A 307 8.82 -8.09 -47.21
CA PRO A 307 8.87 -7.97 -45.75
C PRO A 307 7.48 -7.64 -45.16
N TYR A 308 7.19 -8.16 -43.98
CA TYR A 308 5.87 -8.00 -43.37
C TYR A 308 5.65 -6.55 -42.93
N LYS A 309 4.54 -5.95 -43.37
CA LYS A 309 4.24 -4.53 -43.11
C LYS A 309 3.41 -4.31 -41.85
N ARG A 310 2.60 -5.30 -41.46
CA ARG A 310 1.65 -5.21 -40.35
C ARG A 310 1.92 -6.23 -39.23
N LEU A 311 3.04 -6.95 -39.32
CA LEU A 311 3.52 -7.83 -38.26
C LEU A 311 4.83 -7.26 -37.73
N GLY A 312 4.90 -6.96 -36.44
CA GLY A 312 6.10 -6.45 -35.80
C GLY A 312 6.43 -7.12 -34.48
N GLY A 313 7.70 -7.16 -34.13
CA GLY A 313 8.17 -7.70 -32.85
C GLY A 313 7.74 -6.85 -31.65
N ILE A 314 7.54 -5.55 -31.85
CA ILE A 314 7.02 -4.63 -30.83
C ILE A 314 5.62 -4.15 -31.23
N VAL A 315 5.50 -3.54 -32.41
CA VAL A 315 4.25 -2.94 -32.90
C VAL A 315 3.87 -3.45 -34.28
N GLY A 316 2.61 -3.84 -34.46
CA GLY A 316 2.07 -4.25 -35.76
C GLY A 316 1.97 -3.10 -36.75
N GLY A 317 1.36 -1.99 -36.33
CA GLY A 317 1.22 -0.80 -37.17
C GLY A 317 1.10 0.52 -36.40
N VAL A 318 1.31 1.61 -37.14
CA VAL A 318 1.21 2.97 -36.60
C VAL A 318 0.17 3.74 -37.39
N SER A 319 -0.91 4.18 -36.74
CA SER A 319 -2.01 4.88 -37.40
C SER A 319 -1.66 6.32 -37.78
N SER A 320 -0.70 6.94 -37.09
CA SER A 320 -0.27 8.32 -37.31
C SER A 320 1.17 8.54 -36.85
N ASP A 321 1.91 9.41 -37.55
CA ASP A 321 3.28 9.75 -37.17
C ASP A 321 3.32 10.41 -35.78
N THR A 322 4.38 10.14 -34.99
CA THR A 322 4.75 10.65 -33.63
C THR A 322 4.64 9.72 -32.39
N PRO A 323 4.57 8.38 -32.46
CA PRO A 323 4.76 7.58 -31.24
C PRO A 323 6.22 7.67 -30.75
N VAL A 324 6.44 7.46 -29.45
CA VAL A 324 7.78 7.36 -28.86
C VAL A 324 8.09 5.92 -28.51
N PHE A 325 9.25 5.46 -28.97
CA PHE A 325 9.80 4.16 -28.62
C PHE A 325 11.13 4.35 -27.91
N GLU A 326 11.33 3.61 -26.82
CA GLU A 326 12.60 3.63 -26.11
C GLU A 326 12.93 2.25 -25.54
N ASN A 327 14.12 1.74 -25.85
CA ASN A 327 14.72 0.58 -25.19
C ASN A 327 13.79 -0.64 -25.12
N ASN A 328 13.15 -0.97 -26.24
CA ASN A 328 12.32 -2.17 -26.35
C ASN A 328 13.09 -3.31 -27.03
N TYR A 329 12.72 -4.54 -26.73
CA TYR A 329 13.41 -5.73 -27.22
C TYR A 329 12.41 -6.77 -27.73
N PHE A 330 12.78 -7.54 -28.74
CA PHE A 330 11.92 -8.61 -29.23
C PHE A 330 12.74 -9.81 -29.70
N ILE A 331 12.14 -10.99 -29.64
CA ILE A 331 12.73 -12.21 -30.17
C ILE A 331 12.99 -12.07 -31.69
N GLU A 332 14.21 -12.36 -32.09
CA GLU A 332 14.62 -12.36 -33.48
C GLU A 332 13.82 -13.40 -34.26
N THR A 333 13.06 -12.94 -35.25
CA THR A 333 12.24 -13.78 -36.13
C THR A 333 12.47 -13.35 -37.56
N GLU A 334 12.66 -14.31 -38.46
CA GLU A 334 12.94 -14.04 -39.87
C GLU A 334 11.83 -13.17 -40.49
N ASN A 335 12.23 -12.11 -41.22
CA ASN A 335 11.34 -11.18 -41.91
C ASN A 335 10.42 -10.32 -41.00
N VAL A 336 10.60 -10.36 -39.68
CA VAL A 336 9.85 -9.53 -38.71
C VAL A 336 10.77 -8.44 -38.17
N THR A 337 10.40 -7.17 -38.39
CA THR A 337 11.07 -6.01 -37.77
C THR A 337 10.35 -5.58 -36.48
N ALA A 338 10.92 -4.68 -35.68
CA ALA A 338 10.23 -4.16 -34.49
C ALA A 338 8.89 -3.52 -34.83
N CYS A 339 8.89 -2.68 -35.87
CA CYS A 339 7.76 -2.05 -36.54
C CYS A 339 8.19 -1.73 -37.97
N SER A 340 7.31 -1.91 -38.96
CA SER A 340 7.66 -1.68 -40.37
C SER A 340 7.96 -0.21 -40.68
N LYS A 341 7.27 0.71 -39.99
CA LYS A 341 7.44 2.16 -40.16
C LYS A 341 8.59 2.74 -39.33
N TYR A 342 8.93 2.10 -38.22
CA TYR A 342 9.95 2.52 -37.26
C TYR A 342 10.76 1.31 -36.83
N THR A 343 11.77 0.95 -37.63
CA THR A 343 12.61 -0.24 -37.37
C THR A 343 13.37 -0.14 -36.04
N GLU A 344 13.62 1.07 -35.58
CA GLU A 344 14.25 1.45 -34.32
C GLU A 344 13.31 1.35 -33.12
N ALA A 345 12.04 0.97 -33.31
CA ALA A 345 11.07 0.83 -32.23
C ALA A 345 11.48 -0.22 -31.18
N GLY A 346 12.38 -1.14 -31.54
CA GLY A 346 12.98 -2.12 -30.66
C GLY A 346 14.16 -2.84 -31.29
N THR A 347 14.89 -3.60 -30.48
CA THR A 347 16.09 -4.35 -30.88
C THR A 347 15.81 -5.85 -30.87
N ALA A 348 16.10 -6.54 -31.97
CA ALA A 348 15.99 -8.00 -32.06
C ALA A 348 17.07 -8.68 -31.21
N LYS A 349 16.71 -9.75 -30.50
CA LYS A 349 17.62 -10.59 -29.70
C LYS A 349 17.20 -12.06 -29.83
N SER A 350 18.15 -12.99 -29.75
CA SER A 350 17.79 -14.40 -29.66
C SER A 350 17.12 -14.69 -28.30
N LEU A 351 16.22 -15.68 -28.27
CA LEU A 351 15.61 -16.12 -27.01
C LEU A 351 16.69 -16.56 -26.00
N GLU A 352 17.68 -17.33 -26.44
CA GLU A 352 18.81 -17.76 -25.61
C GLU A 352 19.53 -16.58 -24.95
N TYR A 353 19.73 -15.47 -25.67
CA TYR A 353 20.33 -14.27 -25.09
C TYR A 353 19.39 -13.59 -24.09
N MET A 354 18.09 -13.51 -24.38
CA MET A 354 17.10 -12.89 -23.50
C MET A 354 16.93 -13.63 -22.16
N GLU A 355 17.35 -14.88 -22.07
CA GLU A 355 17.36 -15.68 -20.83
C GLU A 355 18.65 -15.51 -20.00
N THR A 356 19.60 -14.67 -20.45
CA THR A 356 20.88 -14.45 -19.76
C THR A 356 20.85 -13.29 -18.76
N GLU A 357 21.80 -13.31 -17.82
CA GLU A 357 22.06 -12.18 -16.92
C GLU A 357 22.53 -10.93 -17.68
N ASP A 358 23.23 -11.10 -18.80
CA ASP A 358 23.67 -9.99 -19.65
C ASP A 358 22.49 -9.21 -20.23
N PHE A 359 21.44 -9.90 -20.70
CA PHE A 359 20.22 -9.23 -21.16
C PHE A 359 19.48 -8.52 -20.02
N PHE A 360 19.38 -9.16 -18.86
CA PHE A 360 18.84 -8.51 -17.66
C PHE A 360 19.59 -7.21 -17.32
N ASN A 361 20.92 -7.23 -17.37
CA ASN A 361 21.75 -6.05 -17.15
C ASN A 361 21.56 -4.99 -18.25
N GLU A 362 21.40 -5.41 -19.51
CA GLU A 362 21.14 -4.51 -20.65
C GLU A 362 19.82 -3.75 -20.46
N ILE A 363 18.70 -4.46 -20.26
CA ILE A 363 17.38 -3.85 -20.13
C ILE A 363 17.27 -2.96 -18.89
N THR A 364 17.91 -3.34 -17.78
CA THR A 364 17.90 -2.54 -16.55
C THR A 364 18.78 -1.30 -16.63
N THR A 365 19.97 -1.40 -17.24
CA THR A 365 20.82 -0.23 -17.51
C THR A 365 20.14 0.76 -18.45
N ALA A 366 19.31 0.26 -19.36
CA ALA A 366 18.49 1.06 -20.27
C ALA A 366 17.24 1.69 -19.61
N GLY A 367 17.10 1.60 -18.29
CA GLY A 367 16.00 2.19 -17.52
C GLY A 367 14.82 1.25 -17.25
N GLY A 368 14.86 0.02 -17.76
CA GLY A 368 13.87 -0.99 -17.42
C GLY A 368 13.94 -1.41 -15.96
N ASN A 369 12.79 -1.75 -15.39
CA ASN A 369 12.72 -2.23 -14.01
C ASN A 369 12.23 -3.68 -14.01
N TYR A 370 13.20 -4.58 -13.82
CA TYR A 370 13.01 -6.03 -13.85
C TYR A 370 13.81 -6.70 -12.73
N ARG A 371 13.54 -7.97 -12.50
CA ARG A 371 14.28 -8.88 -11.63
C ARG A 371 14.92 -9.98 -12.47
N PHE A 372 16.16 -10.32 -12.15
CA PHE A 372 16.84 -11.44 -12.80
C PHE A 372 16.09 -12.74 -12.56
N ASN A 373 16.02 -13.58 -13.59
CA ASN A 373 15.40 -14.89 -13.56
C ASN A 373 16.40 -15.90 -14.11
N SER A 374 16.89 -16.82 -13.28
CA SER A 374 17.88 -17.82 -13.72
C SER A 374 17.30 -18.89 -14.64
N ASN A 375 15.97 -18.96 -14.76
CA ASN A 375 15.25 -20.03 -15.46
C ASN A 375 14.42 -19.50 -16.65
N GLY A 376 14.72 -18.30 -17.15
CA GLY A 376 13.99 -17.71 -18.27
C GLY A 376 14.25 -16.22 -18.42
N THR A 377 13.36 -15.51 -19.11
CA THR A 377 13.47 -14.06 -19.31
C THR A 377 13.25 -13.26 -18.01
N PRO A 378 13.74 -12.01 -17.94
CA PRO A 378 13.60 -11.15 -16.74
C PRO A 378 12.16 -10.98 -16.27
N LEU A 379 11.93 -11.10 -14.97
CA LEU A 379 10.58 -10.97 -14.38
C LEU A 379 10.31 -9.52 -13.96
N LEU A 380 9.04 -9.15 -13.83
CA LEU A 380 8.67 -7.84 -13.28
C LEU A 380 8.97 -7.78 -11.77
N PRO A 381 9.23 -6.60 -11.18
CA PRO A 381 9.28 -6.41 -9.73
C PRO A 381 7.97 -6.86 -9.06
N ALA A 382 8.03 -7.18 -7.76
CA ALA A 382 6.80 -7.50 -7.04
C ALA A 382 6.00 -6.20 -6.81
N PRO A 383 4.66 -6.27 -6.77
CA PRO A 383 3.86 -5.15 -6.33
C PRO A 383 4.21 -4.78 -4.88
N LYS A 384 4.10 -3.49 -4.58
CA LYS A 384 4.31 -2.96 -3.24
C LYS A 384 3.00 -2.39 -2.69
N TYR A 385 2.85 -2.50 -1.39
CA TYR A 385 1.65 -2.17 -0.64
C TYR A 385 1.98 -1.09 0.37
N ALA A 386 1.16 -0.04 0.42
CA ALA A 386 1.35 1.07 1.33
C ALA A 386 1.02 0.66 2.77
N VAL A 387 2.03 0.68 3.63
CA VAL A 387 1.92 0.33 5.05
C VAL A 387 1.98 1.60 5.89
N SER A 388 0.94 1.82 6.69
CA SER A 388 0.82 2.99 7.56
C SER A 388 1.00 2.60 9.02
N PHE A 389 1.75 3.38 9.78
CA PHE A 389 1.94 3.19 11.21
C PHE A 389 1.29 4.33 11.99
N VAL A 390 0.29 4.02 12.81
CA VAL A 390 -0.38 4.98 13.69
C VAL A 390 0.20 4.82 15.09
N VAL A 391 1.10 5.73 15.48
CA VAL A 391 1.78 5.69 16.78
C VAL A 391 1.02 6.52 17.80
N THR A 392 0.78 5.96 18.98
CA THR A 392 0.08 6.61 20.09
C THR A 392 0.93 6.59 21.36
N PRO A 393 0.92 7.66 22.19
CA PRO A 393 0.20 8.93 22.01
C PRO A 393 0.68 9.77 20.80
N ALA A 394 -0.19 10.61 20.24
CA ALA A 394 0.09 11.36 19.00
C ALA A 394 1.10 12.51 19.22
N GLU A 395 1.23 12.98 20.45
CA GLU A 395 2.11 14.06 20.90
C GLU A 395 3.57 13.63 21.16
N LEU A 396 3.92 12.37 20.89
CA LEU A 396 5.28 11.88 21.08
C LEU A 396 6.29 12.62 20.20
N ALA A 397 7.43 12.98 20.79
CA ALA A 397 8.52 13.64 20.10
C ALA A 397 9.54 12.60 19.56
N ASN A 398 10.18 12.94 18.44
CA ASN A 398 11.26 12.16 17.83
C ASN A 398 10.89 10.69 17.56
N VAL A 399 9.67 10.46 17.06
CA VAL A 399 9.24 9.12 16.64
C VAL A 399 10.06 8.69 15.42
N VAL A 400 10.76 7.56 15.56
CA VAL A 400 11.52 6.91 14.50
C VAL A 400 10.95 5.51 14.30
N ILE A 401 10.60 5.20 13.05
CA ILE A 401 10.12 3.88 12.64
C ILE A 401 11.19 3.23 11.78
N LYS A 402 11.59 2.02 12.15
CA LYS A 402 12.51 1.20 11.35
C LYS A 402 11.83 -0.08 10.90
N VAL A 403 11.98 -0.40 9.63
CA VAL A 403 11.56 -1.67 9.03
C VAL A 403 12.82 -2.45 8.66
N ASN A 404 12.96 -3.67 9.19
CA ASN A 404 14.17 -4.50 9.06
C ASN A 404 15.46 -3.76 9.46
N GLY A 405 15.37 -2.88 10.47
CA GLY A 405 16.50 -2.10 10.99
C GLY A 405 16.84 -0.84 10.18
N GLN A 406 16.11 -0.53 9.11
CA GLN A 406 16.30 0.70 8.33
C GLN A 406 15.19 1.70 8.63
N GLU A 407 15.56 2.96 8.86
CA GLU A 407 14.61 4.05 9.04
C GLU A 407 13.80 4.28 7.75
N VAL A 408 12.49 4.40 7.88
CA VAL A 408 11.56 4.55 6.75
C VAL A 408 10.65 5.76 6.94
N ALA A 409 10.14 6.28 5.82
CA ALA A 409 9.00 7.20 5.84
C ALA A 409 7.72 6.48 6.30
N ASN A 410 6.70 7.25 6.67
CA ASN A 410 5.38 6.73 7.02
C ASN A 410 4.33 7.54 6.24
N PRO A 411 3.55 6.92 5.33
CA PRO A 411 3.54 5.49 4.99
C PRO A 411 4.81 5.01 4.25
N VAL A 412 5.00 3.69 4.18
CA VAL A 412 6.08 3.01 3.45
C VAL A 412 5.52 1.93 2.52
N ASP A 413 6.05 1.84 1.30
CA ASP A 413 5.65 0.80 0.34
C ASP A 413 6.51 -0.47 0.50
N LEU A 414 5.88 -1.57 0.89
CA LEU A 414 6.54 -2.86 1.13
C LEU A 414 6.01 -3.94 0.20
N GLU A 415 6.87 -4.86 -0.25
CA GLU A 415 6.44 -6.07 -0.95
C GLU A 415 5.72 -7.02 0.02
N THR A 416 5.02 -8.03 -0.50
CA THR A 416 4.48 -9.09 0.37
C THR A 416 5.61 -9.80 1.10
N GLY A 417 5.47 -9.97 2.42
CA GLY A 417 6.54 -10.55 3.23
C GLY A 417 6.37 -10.31 4.71
N THR A 418 7.31 -10.82 5.50
CA THR A 418 7.37 -10.56 6.95
C THR A 418 8.50 -9.58 7.25
N TYR A 419 8.18 -8.58 8.07
CA TYR A 419 9.08 -7.49 8.40
C TYR A 419 9.16 -7.30 9.91
N THR A 420 10.35 -7.00 10.42
CA THR A 420 10.54 -6.54 11.80
C THR A 420 10.37 -5.03 11.84
N VAL A 421 9.50 -4.55 12.71
CA VAL A 421 9.23 -3.12 12.93
C VAL A 421 9.72 -2.75 14.32
N GLU A 422 10.62 -1.78 14.37
CA GLU A 422 11.09 -1.14 15.59
C GLU A 422 10.56 0.30 15.61
N VAL A 423 9.91 0.70 16.71
CA VAL A 423 9.50 2.09 16.92
C VAL A 423 10.14 2.61 18.19
N SER A 424 10.80 3.76 18.08
CA SER A 424 11.38 4.48 19.21
C SER A 424 10.87 5.91 19.24
N ALA A 425 10.70 6.46 20.44
CA ALA A 425 10.33 7.85 20.65
C ALA A 425 10.98 8.35 21.94
N ASP A 426 11.07 9.67 22.11
CA ASP A 426 11.58 10.25 23.34
C ASP A 426 10.78 9.74 24.55
N ASN A 427 11.49 9.48 25.65
CA ASN A 427 10.89 9.10 26.93
C ASN A 427 10.05 7.81 26.90
N CYS A 428 10.17 6.98 25.86
CA CYS A 428 9.44 5.74 25.70
C CYS A 428 10.36 4.51 25.65
N GLU A 429 9.81 3.36 26.03
CA GLU A 429 10.43 2.07 25.75
C GLU A 429 10.42 1.79 24.24
N VAL A 430 11.45 1.13 23.72
CA VAL A 430 11.50 0.73 22.31
C VAL A 430 10.48 -0.37 22.07
N PHE A 431 9.60 -0.17 21.08
CA PHE A 431 8.58 -1.13 20.69
C PHE A 431 9.07 -1.99 19.52
N ASN A 432 8.80 -3.30 19.56
CA ASN A 432 9.16 -4.24 18.49
C ASN A 432 7.97 -5.11 18.11
N LEU A 433 7.70 -5.26 16.82
CA LEU A 433 6.62 -6.07 16.27
C LEU A 433 7.05 -6.72 14.96
N ASN A 434 6.62 -7.97 14.73
CA ASN A 434 6.68 -8.56 13.39
C ASN A 434 5.34 -8.33 12.70
N ILE A 435 5.37 -7.77 11.50
CA ILE A 435 4.19 -7.57 10.66
C ILE A 435 4.32 -8.46 9.42
N THR A 436 3.18 -8.92 8.90
CA THR A 436 3.11 -9.65 7.65
C THR A 436 2.30 -8.82 6.66
N ILE A 437 2.93 -8.48 5.54
CA ILE A 437 2.29 -7.80 4.41
C ILE A 437 1.81 -8.88 3.44
N THR A 438 0.51 -8.92 3.25
CA THR A 438 -0.19 -9.74 2.25
C THR A 438 -0.66 -8.87 1.09
N ALA A 439 -1.29 -9.46 0.08
CA ALA A 439 -1.90 -8.70 -1.02
C ALA A 439 -3.18 -7.93 -0.62
N ASP A 440 -3.50 -7.84 0.67
CA ASP A 440 -4.66 -7.12 1.20
C ASP A 440 -4.37 -5.64 1.41
N THR A 441 -4.56 -4.85 0.36
CA THR A 441 -4.36 -3.39 0.34
C THR A 441 -5.21 -2.63 1.36
N ALA A 442 -6.26 -3.23 1.93
CA ALA A 442 -7.16 -2.53 2.85
C ALA A 442 -6.64 -2.49 4.30
N THR A 443 -5.73 -3.39 4.68
CA THR A 443 -5.49 -3.70 6.10
C THR A 443 -4.09 -3.38 6.61
N HIS A 444 -3.19 -2.81 5.80
CA HIS A 444 -1.80 -2.53 6.22
C HIS A 444 -1.63 -1.29 7.12
N THR A 445 -2.63 -0.97 7.95
CA THR A 445 -2.51 0.06 8.99
C THR A 445 -2.22 -0.58 10.35
N GLN A 446 -1.04 -0.28 10.90
CA GLN A 446 -0.58 -0.81 12.18
C GLN A 446 -0.71 0.25 13.28
N THR A 447 -1.58 0.02 14.25
CA THR A 447 -1.67 0.87 15.45
C THR A 447 -0.66 0.40 16.50
N ILE A 448 0.19 1.32 16.94
CA ILE A 448 1.27 1.07 17.90
C ILE A 448 1.04 1.96 19.12
N ALA A 449 0.87 1.34 20.29
CA ALA A 449 0.78 2.03 21.57
C ALA A 449 2.13 1.99 22.29
N MET A 450 2.76 3.15 22.42
CA MET A 450 4.05 3.31 23.09
C MET A 450 3.87 3.39 24.60
N THR A 451 4.84 2.85 25.33
CA THR A 451 4.88 2.90 26.79
C THR A 451 5.93 3.91 27.24
N TYR A 452 5.52 4.91 28.03
CA TYR A 452 6.46 5.84 28.64
C TYR A 452 7.37 5.13 29.66
N LEU A 453 8.64 5.55 29.71
CA LEU A 453 9.60 5.09 30.71
C LEU A 453 9.13 5.44 32.13
N PRO A 454 9.48 4.64 33.15
CA PRO A 454 9.20 4.98 34.54
C PRO A 454 9.92 6.26 34.98
N ALA A 455 9.33 7.01 35.90
CA ALA A 455 10.03 8.14 36.54
C ALA A 455 11.21 7.66 37.38
N ASP A 456 12.23 8.50 37.53
CA ASP A 456 13.37 8.29 38.40
C ASP A 456 13.03 8.63 39.85
N TYR A 457 13.00 7.62 40.72
CA TYR A 457 12.73 7.75 42.15
C TYR A 457 13.99 7.81 43.02
N THR A 458 15.20 7.83 42.43
CA THR A 458 16.46 7.77 43.18
C THR A 458 16.53 8.81 44.31
N LYS A 459 16.13 10.06 44.04
CA LYS A 459 16.10 11.13 45.07
C LYS A 459 15.06 10.89 46.16
N VAL A 460 13.90 10.34 45.81
CA VAL A 460 12.86 9.98 46.79
C VAL A 460 13.40 8.88 47.72
N ASP A 461 14.05 7.87 47.14
CA ASP A 461 14.63 6.76 47.89
C ASP A 461 15.76 7.23 48.82
N GLU A 462 16.63 8.13 48.36
CA GLU A 462 17.65 8.77 49.19
C GLU A 462 17.03 9.59 50.35
N ALA A 463 15.99 10.38 50.08
CA ALA A 463 15.31 11.17 51.11
C ALA A 463 14.62 10.29 52.17
N ILE A 464 13.98 9.20 51.74
CA ILE A 464 13.39 8.20 52.65
C ILE A 464 14.49 7.52 53.50
N ALA A 465 15.63 7.17 52.90
CA ALA A 465 16.74 6.59 53.62
C ALA A 465 17.30 7.56 54.68
N LYS A 466 17.44 8.85 54.34
CA LYS A 466 17.81 9.91 55.30
C LYS A 466 16.80 10.01 56.45
N ALA A 467 15.50 10.01 56.16
CA ALA A 467 14.45 10.04 57.19
C ALA A 467 14.55 8.84 58.15
N ASN A 468 14.76 7.63 57.60
CA ASN A 468 14.84 6.39 58.38
C ASN A 468 16.11 6.28 59.24
N ALA A 469 17.19 6.97 58.86
CA ALA A 469 18.43 6.99 59.65
C ALA A 469 18.33 7.88 60.91
N LEU A 470 17.32 8.75 61.01
CA LEU A 470 17.14 9.63 62.17
C LEU A 470 16.48 8.89 63.34
N ASN A 471 17.00 9.10 64.54
CA ASN A 471 16.33 8.62 65.75
C ASN A 471 15.21 9.60 66.16
N LYS A 472 13.97 9.17 65.99
CA LYS A 472 12.74 9.94 66.23
C LYS A 472 12.66 10.50 67.66
N ASP A 473 13.20 9.80 68.66
CA ASP A 473 13.12 10.22 70.06
C ASP A 473 13.90 11.51 70.36
N ASN A 474 14.89 11.84 69.52
CA ASN A 474 15.71 13.04 69.67
C ASN A 474 14.99 14.34 69.25
N TYR A 475 13.80 14.24 68.64
CA TYR A 475 13.08 15.38 68.06
C TYR A 475 11.75 15.63 68.78
N LYS A 476 11.32 16.90 68.82
CA LYS A 476 10.09 17.30 69.51
C LYS A 476 8.84 16.72 68.84
N ASP A 477 8.83 16.72 67.52
CA ASP A 477 7.76 16.20 66.67
C ASP A 477 8.39 15.63 65.39
N PHE A 478 7.97 14.42 65.00
CA PHE A 478 8.43 13.72 63.79
C PHE A 478 7.27 13.40 62.83
N SER A 479 6.04 13.80 63.19
CA SER A 479 4.82 13.45 62.46
C SER A 479 4.81 13.96 61.01
N ALA A 480 5.38 15.14 60.77
CA ALA A 480 5.49 15.72 59.43
C ALA A 480 6.36 14.88 58.48
N VAL A 481 7.45 14.29 58.98
CA VAL A 481 8.33 13.42 58.18
C VAL A 481 7.63 12.10 57.87
N GLU A 482 6.94 11.50 58.84
CA GLU A 482 6.15 10.27 58.62
C GLU A 482 5.02 10.50 57.62
N ALA A 483 4.34 11.64 57.70
CA ALA A 483 3.30 12.02 56.75
C ALA A 483 3.86 12.19 55.34
N ALA A 484 4.99 12.88 55.19
CA ALA A 484 5.64 13.08 53.89
C ALA A 484 6.10 11.76 53.25
N VAL A 485 6.70 10.84 54.02
CA VAL A 485 7.10 9.52 53.53
C VAL A 485 5.88 8.68 53.13
N LYS A 486 4.80 8.69 53.92
CA LYS A 486 3.56 7.96 53.61
C LYS A 486 2.82 8.52 52.38
N ALA A 487 3.01 9.80 52.08
CA ALA A 487 2.40 10.48 50.92
C ALA A 487 3.10 10.15 49.58
N VAL A 488 4.24 9.45 49.59
CA VAL A 488 4.94 9.05 48.35
C VAL A 488 4.07 8.09 47.55
N VAL A 489 3.75 8.48 46.32
CA VAL A 489 3.05 7.64 45.34
C VAL A 489 4.08 7.06 44.38
N ARG A 490 4.09 5.74 44.20
CA ARG A 490 4.97 5.02 43.26
C ARG A 490 4.22 4.68 41.98
N GLY A 491 4.98 4.31 40.93
CA GLY A 491 4.43 3.87 39.65
C GLY A 491 4.16 4.99 38.64
N LYS A 492 4.59 6.22 38.94
CA LYS A 492 4.55 7.33 37.98
C LYS A 492 5.53 7.14 36.82
N ASN A 493 5.17 7.65 35.65
CA ASN A 493 6.04 7.65 34.48
C ASN A 493 6.84 8.96 34.36
N ILE A 494 7.80 8.99 33.45
CA ILE A 494 8.74 10.10 33.25
C ILE A 494 8.06 11.44 32.92
N MET A 495 6.83 11.44 32.38
CA MET A 495 6.06 12.67 32.15
C MET A 495 5.63 13.33 33.46
N GLU A 496 5.59 12.57 34.55
CA GLU A 496 5.24 13.02 35.89
C GLU A 496 6.48 13.23 36.78
N GLN A 497 7.69 13.26 36.21
CA GLN A 497 8.95 13.38 36.97
C GLN A 497 8.95 14.59 37.92
N SER A 498 8.35 15.71 37.53
CA SER A 498 8.27 16.90 38.38
C SER A 498 7.45 16.67 39.67
N GLU A 499 6.49 15.74 39.65
CA GLU A 499 5.73 15.36 40.84
C GLU A 499 6.57 14.45 41.74
N VAL A 500 7.32 13.52 41.15
CA VAL A 500 8.26 12.66 41.89
C VAL A 500 9.34 13.51 42.57
N ASP A 501 9.88 14.50 41.88
CA ASP A 501 10.85 15.45 42.44
C ASP A 501 10.25 16.27 43.60
N LYS A 502 8.97 16.66 43.51
CA LYS A 502 8.26 17.34 44.62
C LYS A 502 8.10 16.44 45.84
N MET A 503 7.85 15.14 45.66
CA MET A 503 7.78 14.19 46.78
C MET A 503 9.11 14.08 47.52
N ALA A 504 10.23 13.99 46.79
CA ALA A 504 11.57 13.98 47.37
C ALA A 504 11.81 15.27 48.17
N LYS A 505 11.53 16.43 47.55
CA LYS A 505 11.67 17.74 48.18
C LYS A 505 10.82 17.89 49.45
N ALA A 506 9.58 17.39 49.45
CA ALA A 506 8.70 17.45 50.61
C ALA A 506 9.28 16.67 51.81
N ILE A 507 9.89 15.51 51.57
CA ILE A 507 10.58 14.74 52.62
C ILE A 507 11.80 15.50 53.12
N GLU A 508 12.63 16.04 52.23
CA GLU A 508 13.83 16.80 52.62
C GLU A 508 13.49 18.07 53.41
N ASP A 509 12.47 18.83 52.98
CA ASP A 509 12.00 20.02 53.67
C ASP A 509 11.43 19.67 55.05
N ALA A 510 10.69 18.56 55.19
CA ALA A 510 10.19 18.06 56.48
C ALA A 510 11.34 17.63 57.42
N ILE A 511 12.37 16.97 56.90
CA ILE A 511 13.58 16.61 57.66
C ILE A 511 14.29 17.89 58.14
N ALA A 512 14.44 18.89 57.27
CA ALA A 512 15.13 20.15 57.58
C ALA A 512 14.40 20.97 58.67
N ALA A 513 13.08 20.85 58.77
CA ALA A 513 12.25 21.52 59.76
C ALA A 513 12.27 20.87 61.17
N LEU A 514 12.92 19.71 61.35
CA LEU A 514 12.94 19.00 62.62
C LEU A 514 13.68 19.77 63.73
N GLU A 515 13.00 19.98 64.86
CA GLU A 515 13.59 20.58 66.07
C GLU A 515 14.03 19.52 67.07
N LYS A 516 15.31 19.54 67.48
CA LYS A 516 15.82 18.63 68.53
C LYS A 516 15.19 18.95 69.90
N LYS A 517 14.92 17.91 70.69
CA LYS A 517 14.57 18.07 72.11
C LYS A 517 15.75 18.70 72.86
N PRO A 518 15.49 19.57 73.86
CA PRO A 518 16.56 20.11 74.69
C PRO A 518 17.29 18.96 75.39
N ALA A 519 18.62 18.99 75.37
CA ALA A 519 19.44 18.00 76.06
C ALA A 519 19.06 18.01 77.55
N SER A 520 18.68 16.84 78.08
CA SER A 520 18.46 16.66 79.51
C SER A 520 19.79 16.83 80.25
N THR A 521 20.10 18.05 80.68
CA THR A 521 21.12 18.31 81.69
C THR A 521 20.61 17.78 83.02
N LYS A 522 21.02 16.56 83.36
CA LYS A 522 20.94 16.04 84.72
C LYS A 522 22.03 16.75 85.56
N PRO A 523 21.71 17.44 86.66
CA PRO A 523 22.72 18.07 87.51
C PRO A 523 23.38 17.02 88.40
N GLY A 524 24.71 17.00 88.43
CA GLY A 524 25.48 16.07 89.26
C GLY A 524 26.92 16.51 89.48
N THR A 525 27.10 17.27 90.57
CA THR A 525 28.28 17.35 91.47
C THR A 525 29.66 17.75 90.91
N SER A 526 30.11 18.90 91.42
CA SER A 526 31.49 19.38 91.45
C SER A 526 32.39 18.54 92.35
N ASP A 527 33.62 18.27 91.91
CA ASP A 527 34.81 18.34 92.76
C ASP A 527 36.08 18.59 91.91
N LYS A 528 37.04 19.29 92.52
CA LYS A 528 38.14 20.04 91.90
C LYS A 528 39.38 19.20 91.51
N SER A 529 39.90 19.46 90.29
CA SER A 529 41.32 19.65 89.81
C SER A 529 42.45 18.63 90.10
N PRO A 530 43.62 18.62 89.38
CA PRO A 530 44.06 19.45 88.22
C PRO A 530 44.83 18.70 87.08
N GLN A 531 45.29 19.48 86.06
CA GLN A 531 46.40 19.26 85.08
C GLN A 531 46.22 18.19 83.97
N THR A 532 46.67 18.34 82.70
CA THR A 532 47.38 19.34 81.87
C THR A 532 47.24 18.89 80.39
N GLY A 533 47.32 19.79 79.41
CA GLY A 533 47.71 19.42 78.03
C GLY A 533 47.07 20.23 76.91
N ASP A 534 47.77 21.28 76.49
CA ASP A 534 47.49 22.21 75.39
C ASP A 534 47.34 21.53 74.00
N THR A 535 46.60 22.16 73.06
CA THR A 535 47.22 23.01 72.02
C THR A 535 46.25 23.52 70.93
N SER A 536 46.44 24.83 70.67
CA SER A 536 46.29 25.57 69.41
C SER A 536 44.93 25.73 68.72
N SER A 537 44.23 26.76 69.21
CA SER A 537 43.33 27.67 68.50
C SER A 537 43.71 27.93 67.03
N LEU A 538 42.92 27.38 66.10
CA LEU A 538 42.90 27.64 64.66
C LEU A 538 42.40 29.06 64.30
N ALA A 539 42.14 29.92 65.30
CA ALA A 539 41.64 31.28 65.13
C ALA A 539 42.76 32.31 64.84
N LEU A 540 44.01 31.88 64.64
CA LEU A 540 45.17 32.75 64.44
C LEU A 540 45.72 32.79 63.01
N TRP A 541 45.10 32.10 62.04
CA TRP A 541 45.49 32.16 60.62
C TRP A 541 44.39 32.68 59.67
N ILE A 542 43.30 33.23 60.22
CA ILE A 542 42.28 33.99 59.45
C ILE A 542 42.72 35.45 59.19
N ALA A 543 43.95 35.84 59.57
CA ALA A 543 44.44 37.22 59.49
C ALA A 543 45.55 37.47 58.44
N LEU A 544 45.61 36.69 57.36
CA LEU A 544 46.37 37.04 56.14
C LEU A 544 45.56 36.59 54.91
N LEU A 545 44.59 37.40 54.51
CA LEU A 545 44.72 38.38 53.43
C LEU A 545 44.68 37.74 52.04
N PHE A 546 43.48 37.84 51.46
CA PHE A 546 43.23 37.98 50.03
C PHE A 546 44.29 38.83 49.33
N THR A 547 44.78 38.40 48.17
CA THR A 547 44.98 39.26 46.98
C THR A 547 45.44 38.44 45.77
N SER A 548 44.58 38.40 44.75
CA SER A 548 44.88 38.61 43.32
C SER A 548 46.06 37.89 42.65
N GLY A 549 45.71 37.14 41.60
CA GLY A 549 46.11 37.55 40.25
C GLY A 549 47.33 36.88 39.61
N GLY A 550 47.06 36.12 38.55
CA GLY A 550 47.74 36.36 37.27
C GLY A 550 48.93 35.48 36.88
N ALA A 551 48.98 35.27 35.56
CA ALA A 551 50.11 34.89 34.71
C ALA A 551 50.35 33.39 34.42
N ALA A 552 50.04 33.07 33.16
CA ALA A 552 50.53 31.95 32.38
C ALA A 552 52.07 31.92 32.28
N ILE A 553 52.63 30.74 31.96
CA ILE A 553 53.74 30.54 31.00
C ILE A 553 53.76 29.05 30.58
N ALA A 554 54.09 28.86 29.30
CA ALA A 554 54.03 27.64 28.51
C ALA A 554 55.32 26.79 28.54
N THR A 555 55.24 25.64 27.84
CA THR A 555 56.30 24.78 27.24
C THR A 555 57.11 23.89 28.20
N THR A 556 57.14 22.56 28.04
CA THR A 556 57.87 21.85 26.96
C THR A 556 57.54 20.34 26.91
N VAL A 557 57.10 19.85 25.74
CA VAL A 557 57.68 18.75 24.92
C VAL A 557 58.52 17.66 25.63
N VAL A 558 58.15 16.38 25.45
CA VAL A 558 58.94 15.35 24.73
C VAL A 558 58.14 14.03 24.63
N SER A 559 58.23 13.48 23.44
CA SER A 559 57.67 12.25 22.88
C SER A 559 58.16 10.93 23.52
N ARG A 560 57.34 9.87 23.45
CA ARG A 560 57.80 8.53 23.00
C ARG A 560 56.67 7.53 22.70
N LYS A 561 56.66 7.11 21.43
CA LYS A 561 56.10 5.91 20.78
C LYS A 561 55.93 4.63 21.63
N LYS A 562 54.83 3.91 21.36
CA LYS A 562 54.77 2.50 20.85
C LYS A 562 53.29 2.13 20.65
N LYS A 563 52.72 2.08 19.44
CA LYS A 563 52.66 0.93 18.50
C LYS A 563 52.49 -0.44 19.15
N TYR A 564 51.31 -1.04 18.99
CA TYR A 564 51.16 -2.43 18.52
C TYR A 564 49.89 -2.58 17.67
N ASN A 565 50.09 -3.11 16.47
CA ASN A 565 49.07 -3.64 15.55
C ASN A 565 48.57 -4.98 16.08
N ARG A 566 47.30 -5.33 15.85
CA ARG A 566 46.93 -6.20 14.72
C ARG A 566 45.45 -6.06 14.39
#